data_AF-A0A061F3D1-F1
#
_entry.id   AF-A0A061F3D1-F1
#
_cell.length_a   1.000
_cell.length_b   1.000
_cell.length_c   1.000
_cell.angle_alpha   90.00
_cell.angle_beta   90.00
_cell.angle_gamma   90.00
#
_symmetry.space_group_name_H-M   'P 1'
#
loop_
_entity.id
_entity.type
_entity.pdbx_description
1 polymer ?
#
loop_
_entity_poly.entity_id
_entity_poly.type
_entity_poly.pdbx_seq_one_letter_code
_entity_poly.pdbx_strand_id
1 'polypeptide(L)'
;MKRTGLRKDICNFIAPSFVFCEPSFYSFSWKFRYNQQIPIGKVQQSNSFAFGFDSFIGLLQKNRKKKKKMECLDMNVLPESCVAVILSLTSPADACKSSLVSSTFQSASESDSVWERFLPSDYGEIVSKASDNLEFSSKKELYLLLCNPVLVADGKMSFKLERSTGRISYILSARELSITWSNDPMYWVWKSIPESRFAEVAELKTVSWLEIHGKIRSKTLTPNTRYGAYLLLKITDRAFGLDLIPSEISLEVGNGAKFTNTAYLRSQDSKKQRMEDLFYGNRKQMLKSRVIEGEDRVLSEREDGWMEIELGEFFNGEGDKAVKMSLMEVKGHQLKGGLIVEGIELRPKS
;
A
#
# COMPACT_ATOMS: atom_id res chain seq x y z
N MET A 1 -27.39 5.31 62.94
CA MET A 1 -26.27 4.86 63.81
C MET A 1 -25.09 4.52 62.89
N LYS A 2 -23.88 5.11 63.07
CA LYS A 2 -22.54 4.78 62.46
C LYS A 2 -22.46 4.48 60.93
N ARG A 3 -21.76 5.28 60.10
CA ARG A 3 -20.33 5.15 59.64
C ARG A 3 -20.01 3.78 59.01
N THR A 4 -19.34 3.58 57.85
CA THR A 4 -18.60 4.40 56.84
C THR A 4 -18.33 3.51 55.58
N GLY A 5 -17.79 3.90 54.41
CA GLY A 5 -17.27 5.17 53.85
C GLY A 5 -16.29 4.92 52.66
N LEU A 6 -15.97 5.97 51.85
CA LEU A 6 -15.10 5.98 50.62
C LEU A 6 -15.65 5.23 49.38
N ARG A 7 -15.36 5.57 48.11
CA ARG A 7 -14.93 6.78 47.34
C ARG A 7 -15.34 6.47 45.86
N LYS A 8 -16.06 7.33 45.11
CA LYS A 8 -15.58 8.47 44.28
C LYS A 8 -14.57 8.07 43.18
N ASP A 9 -14.71 8.42 41.89
CA ASP A 9 -15.65 9.35 41.20
C ASP A 9 -15.94 8.92 39.72
N ILE A 10 -16.99 9.51 39.13
CA ILE A 10 -17.40 9.41 37.71
C ILE A 10 -16.96 10.68 36.94
N CYS A 11 -16.79 10.57 35.62
CA CYS A 11 -16.43 11.64 34.68
C CYS A 11 -17.34 12.88 34.73
N ASN A 12 -16.78 14.10 34.59
CA ASN A 12 -16.76 14.83 33.30
C ASN A 12 -16.27 16.30 33.39
N PHE A 13 -15.69 16.77 32.28
CA PHE A 13 -15.59 18.13 31.72
C PHE A 13 -15.54 19.38 32.63
N ILE A 14 -14.53 20.23 32.36
CA ILE A 14 -14.63 21.69 32.09
C ILE A 14 -13.37 22.12 31.32
N ALA A 15 -13.51 22.98 30.31
CA ALA A 15 -12.38 23.63 29.61
C ALA A 15 -12.08 25.02 30.21
N PRO A 16 -10.84 25.52 30.06
CA PRO A 16 -10.72 26.87 29.48
C PRO A 16 -9.52 27.06 28.53
N SER A 17 -9.48 28.25 27.91
CA SER A 17 -8.67 28.64 26.74
C SER A 17 -7.35 29.38 27.08
N PHE A 18 -6.51 29.58 26.03
CA PHE A 18 -5.26 30.39 26.00
C PHE A 18 -4.08 29.83 26.85
N VAL A 19 -2.79 30.07 26.58
CA VAL A 19 -2.06 31.18 25.90
C VAL A 19 -0.87 30.64 25.05
N PHE A 20 -0.42 31.40 24.04
CA PHE A 20 0.82 31.18 23.28
C PHE A 20 2.09 31.18 24.16
N CYS A 21 3.02 30.25 23.94
CA CYS A 21 4.43 30.41 24.34
C CYS A 21 5.37 29.51 23.53
N GLU A 22 6.21 30.13 22.69
CA GLU A 22 7.37 29.51 22.02
C GLU A 22 8.60 29.47 22.96
N PRO A 23 9.77 28.89 22.55
CA PRO A 23 9.94 27.57 21.96
C PRO A 23 11.06 26.78 22.67
N SER A 24 11.05 25.44 22.68
CA SER A 24 12.29 24.70 23.02
C SER A 24 12.37 23.26 22.48
N PHE A 25 13.43 23.03 21.69
CA PHE A 25 14.11 21.76 21.45
C PHE A 25 13.27 20.52 21.07
N TYR A 26 12.94 20.39 19.78
CA TYR A 26 12.68 19.09 19.18
C TYR A 26 13.99 18.32 18.96
N SER A 27 14.22 17.28 19.76
CA SER A 27 15.29 16.31 19.54
C SER A 27 14.80 15.19 18.61
N PHE A 28 15.20 15.22 17.33
CA PHE A 28 14.94 14.13 16.40
C PHE A 28 15.97 13.01 16.56
N SER A 29 15.56 11.91 17.20
CA SER A 29 16.39 10.71 17.36
C SER A 29 16.15 9.71 16.23
N TRP A 30 17.07 9.66 15.26
CA TRP A 30 17.10 8.64 14.21
C TRP A 30 17.78 7.37 14.74
N LYS A 31 17.02 6.29 14.96
CA LYS A 31 17.57 4.96 15.31
C LYS A 31 17.87 4.14 14.05
N PHE A 32 19.08 4.27 13.52
CA PHE A 32 19.62 3.27 12.58
C PHE A 32 19.86 1.94 13.32
N ARG A 33 19.24 0.85 12.85
CA ARG A 33 19.39 -0.49 13.41
C ARG A 33 20.34 -1.33 12.56
N TYR A 34 21.65 -1.19 12.77
CA TYR A 34 22.64 -2.09 12.16
C TYR A 34 22.60 -3.46 12.86
N ASN A 35 22.38 -4.53 12.09
CA ASN A 35 22.24 -5.88 12.60
C ASN A 35 23.34 -6.77 12.01
N GLN A 36 24.46 -6.91 12.72
CA GLN A 36 25.46 -7.95 12.47
C GLN A 36 25.90 -8.58 13.79
N GLN A 37 25.78 -9.89 13.89
CA GLN A 37 26.22 -10.69 15.03
C GLN A 37 27.59 -11.30 14.72
N ILE A 38 28.54 -11.15 15.64
CA ILE A 38 29.82 -11.88 15.66
C ILE A 38 29.90 -12.59 17.02
N PRO A 39 30.24 -13.89 17.09
CA PRO A 39 30.06 -14.70 18.29
C PRO A 39 31.12 -14.45 19.37
N ILE A 40 30.71 -14.61 20.63
CA ILE A 40 31.54 -14.40 21.82
C ILE A 40 32.44 -15.62 22.07
N GLY A 41 33.77 -15.43 22.02
CA GLY A 41 34.75 -16.40 22.49
C GLY A 41 34.86 -16.40 24.02
N LYS A 42 34.93 -17.60 24.62
CA LYS A 42 35.11 -17.78 26.08
C LYS A 42 36.55 -17.48 26.49
N VAL A 43 36.74 -16.86 27.66
CA VAL A 43 37.99 -16.87 28.42
C VAL A 43 37.68 -17.26 29.88
N GLN A 44 38.49 -18.16 30.45
CA GLN A 44 38.28 -18.74 31.78
C GLN A 44 38.79 -17.86 32.93
N GLN A 45 38.29 -18.17 34.13
CA GLN A 45 38.67 -17.55 35.40
C GLN A 45 40.04 -18.04 35.91
N SER A 46 40.76 -17.16 36.64
CA SER A 46 41.36 -17.51 37.93
C SER A 46 41.87 -16.26 38.69
N ASN A 47 41.34 -16.03 39.91
CA ASN A 47 42.03 -15.77 41.19
C ASN A 47 43.28 -14.84 41.24
N SER A 48 43.51 -13.94 42.22
CA SER A 48 42.79 -13.62 43.48
C SER A 48 43.36 -12.30 44.10
N PHE A 49 42.78 -11.92 45.25
CA PHE A 49 43.23 -10.98 46.29
C PHE A 49 42.86 -9.49 46.17
N ALA A 50 42.37 -8.99 47.31
CA ALA A 50 41.81 -7.66 47.53
C ALA A 50 42.78 -6.76 48.30
N PHE A 51 42.58 -5.44 48.24
CA PHE A 51 42.61 -4.52 49.39
C PHE A 51 42.21 -3.09 49.00
N GLY A 52 41.62 -2.34 49.92
CA GLY A 52 41.75 -0.87 49.96
C GLY A 52 40.80 -0.01 49.12
N PHE A 53 39.52 0.06 49.51
CA PHE A 53 38.81 1.35 49.47
C PHE A 53 39.63 2.35 50.32
N ASP A 54 40.11 3.44 49.71
CA ASP A 54 40.46 4.76 50.31
C ASP A 54 41.51 5.59 49.55
N SER A 55 42.02 5.13 48.39
CA SER A 55 43.04 5.88 47.61
C SER A 55 42.52 6.63 46.37
N PHE A 56 41.21 6.93 46.28
CA PHE A 56 40.64 7.65 45.11
C PHE A 56 39.86 8.94 45.41
N ILE A 57 39.63 9.29 46.68
CA ILE A 57 39.05 10.59 47.05
C ILE A 57 40.05 11.74 46.83
N GLY A 58 41.35 11.47 46.88
CA GLY A 58 42.40 12.44 46.53
C GLY A 58 42.48 12.84 45.05
N LEU A 59 41.90 12.05 44.13
CA LEU A 59 41.93 12.33 42.69
C LEU A 59 40.74 13.15 42.18
N LEU A 60 39.75 13.44 43.03
CA LEU A 60 38.52 14.16 42.67
C LEU A 60 38.60 15.69 42.83
N GLN A 61 39.75 16.25 43.19
CA GLN A 61 39.94 17.72 43.26
C GLN A 61 40.99 18.31 42.29
N LYS A 62 41.72 17.49 41.52
CA LYS A 62 42.76 17.98 40.58
C LYS A 62 42.57 17.62 39.10
N ASN A 63 41.31 17.41 38.67
CA ASN A 63 40.95 17.31 37.26
C ASN A 63 39.69 18.13 36.88
N ARG A 64 39.52 19.32 37.47
CA ARG A 64 38.74 20.39 36.81
C ARG A 64 39.49 20.79 35.53
N LYS A 65 38.80 20.72 34.37
CA LYS A 65 39.28 20.95 32.99
C LYS A 65 39.88 19.73 32.25
N LYS A 66 39.05 18.70 32.02
CA LYS A 66 38.82 18.16 30.66
C LYS A 66 37.55 17.29 30.62
N LYS A 67 36.38 17.92 30.81
CA LYS A 67 35.18 17.43 30.11
C LYS A 67 35.51 17.58 28.63
N LYS A 68 35.87 16.49 27.94
CA LYS A 68 35.62 16.42 26.49
C LYS A 68 34.12 16.62 26.36
N LYS A 69 33.73 17.81 25.93
CA LYS A 69 32.39 18.06 25.42
C LYS A 69 32.24 17.02 24.32
N MET A 70 31.33 16.07 24.47
CA MET A 70 30.91 15.28 23.33
C MET A 70 30.09 16.27 22.52
N GLU A 71 30.78 16.98 21.63
CA GLU A 71 30.14 17.90 20.72
C GLU A 71 29.17 17.06 19.91
N CYS A 72 27.88 17.28 20.15
CA CYS A 72 26.90 16.97 19.14
C CYS A 72 27.39 17.66 17.87
N LEU A 73 27.73 16.86 16.86
CA LEU A 73 28.01 17.37 15.53
C LEU A 73 26.78 18.18 15.15
N ASP A 74 26.94 19.50 15.07
CA ASP A 74 25.89 20.36 14.56
C ASP A 74 25.60 19.87 13.14
N MET A 75 24.34 19.53 12.88
CA MET A 75 23.93 18.88 11.63
C MET A 75 24.18 19.79 10.42
N ASN A 76 24.37 21.10 10.67
CA ASN A 76 24.75 22.11 9.70
C ASN A 76 26.24 22.09 9.28
N VAL A 77 27.08 21.28 9.93
CA VAL A 77 28.52 21.12 9.61
C VAL A 77 28.74 20.06 8.51
N LEU A 78 27.72 19.24 8.21
CA LEU A 78 27.80 18.26 7.11
C LEU A 78 27.79 18.97 5.75
N PRO A 79 28.71 18.64 4.83
CA PRO A 79 28.63 19.09 3.44
C PRO A 79 27.31 18.67 2.79
N GLU A 80 26.80 19.48 1.86
CA GLU A 80 25.56 19.22 1.13
C GLU A 80 25.54 17.83 0.48
N SER A 81 26.66 17.39 -0.09
CA SER A 81 26.81 16.06 -0.69
C SER A 81 26.63 14.91 0.32
N CYS A 82 27.09 15.07 1.56
CA CYS A 82 26.85 14.11 2.63
C CYS A 82 25.38 14.09 3.05
N VAL A 83 24.73 15.26 3.11
CA VAL A 83 23.30 15.38 3.40
C VAL A 83 22.48 14.73 2.29
N ALA A 84 22.78 14.99 1.01
CA ALA A 84 22.12 14.37 -0.13
C ALA A 84 22.20 12.84 -0.10
N VAL A 85 23.39 12.27 0.18
CA VAL A 85 23.53 10.81 0.37
C VAL A 85 22.63 10.29 1.50
N ILE A 86 22.58 10.98 2.65
CA ILE A 86 21.67 10.60 3.74
C ILE A 86 20.20 10.66 3.29
N LEU A 87 19.77 11.76 2.65
CA LEU A 87 18.38 11.92 2.19
C LEU A 87 17.98 10.86 1.15
N SER A 88 18.88 10.49 0.23
CA SER A 88 18.65 9.43 -0.78
C SER A 88 18.38 8.03 -0.18
N LEU A 89 18.69 7.84 1.10
CA LEU A 89 18.44 6.59 1.85
C LEU A 89 17.19 6.69 2.75
N THR A 90 16.46 7.80 2.72
CA THR A 90 15.19 8.01 3.44
C THR A 90 13.99 7.82 2.51
N SER A 91 12.77 8.16 2.96
CA SER A 91 11.60 8.22 2.07
C SER A 91 11.53 9.57 1.34
N PRO A 92 10.87 9.64 0.16
CA PRO A 92 10.60 10.90 -0.53
C PRO A 92 9.87 11.93 0.35
N ALA A 93 8.96 11.46 1.21
CA ALA A 93 8.26 12.31 2.18
C ALA A 93 9.19 12.86 3.27
N ASP A 94 10.17 12.09 3.72
CA ASP A 94 11.12 12.54 4.75
C ASP A 94 12.17 13.47 4.17
N ALA A 95 12.69 13.20 2.97
CA ALA A 95 13.55 14.14 2.23
C ALA A 95 12.88 15.52 2.05
N CYS A 96 11.59 15.54 1.70
CA CYS A 96 10.81 16.78 1.63
C CYS A 96 10.68 17.50 2.98
N LYS A 97 10.44 16.78 4.08
CA LYS A 97 10.36 17.39 5.43
C LYS A 97 11.72 17.92 5.90
N SER A 98 12.79 17.21 5.57
CA SER A 98 14.16 17.59 5.94
C SER A 98 14.58 18.92 5.31
N SER A 99 14.01 19.33 4.17
CA SER A 99 14.24 20.65 3.57
C SER A 99 14.02 21.83 4.54
N LEU A 100 13.18 21.65 5.56
CA LEU A 100 12.83 22.67 6.55
C LEU A 100 13.86 22.81 7.70
N VAL A 101 14.90 21.96 7.73
CA VAL A 101 15.89 21.92 8.83
C VAL A 101 16.93 23.03 8.70
N SER A 102 17.48 23.23 7.49
CA SER A 102 18.40 24.33 7.17
C SER A 102 18.59 24.46 5.65
N SER A 103 19.24 25.54 5.21
CA SER A 103 19.52 25.79 3.77
C SER A 103 20.34 24.66 3.13
N THR A 104 21.29 24.06 3.85
CA THR A 104 22.05 22.89 3.36
C THR A 104 21.15 21.69 3.10
N PHE A 105 20.19 21.44 4.00
CA PHE A 105 19.20 20.37 3.80
C PHE A 105 18.19 20.71 2.70
N GLN A 106 17.81 21.99 2.55
CA GLN A 106 16.98 22.46 1.46
C GLN A 106 17.64 22.16 0.11
N SER A 107 18.86 22.66 -0.13
CA SER A 107 19.60 22.43 -1.37
C SER A 107 19.79 20.93 -1.65
N ALA A 108 20.23 20.16 -0.64
CA ALA A 108 20.38 18.72 -0.77
C ALA A 108 19.06 18.00 -1.13
N SER A 109 17.92 18.46 -0.61
CA SER A 109 16.59 17.87 -0.89
C SER A 109 16.03 18.20 -2.27
N GLU A 110 16.57 19.23 -2.95
CA GLU A 110 16.25 19.55 -4.34
C GLU A 110 17.20 18.86 -5.34
N SER A 111 18.28 18.23 -4.87
CA SER A 111 19.30 17.61 -5.73
C SER A 111 18.77 16.39 -6.50
N ASP A 112 18.96 16.39 -7.82
CA ASP A 112 18.65 15.25 -8.70
C ASP A 112 19.30 13.93 -8.25
N SER A 113 20.47 13.98 -7.59
CA SER A 113 21.13 12.79 -7.04
C SER A 113 20.31 12.06 -5.96
N VAL A 114 19.44 12.79 -5.25
CA VAL A 114 18.50 12.25 -4.27
C VAL A 114 17.31 11.62 -4.98
N TRP A 115 16.69 12.37 -5.91
CA TRP A 115 15.47 11.93 -6.61
C TRP A 115 15.70 10.77 -7.57
N GLU A 116 16.89 10.66 -8.16
CA GLU A 116 17.32 9.46 -8.91
C GLU A 116 17.24 8.18 -8.08
N ARG A 117 17.42 8.25 -6.76
CA ARG A 117 17.34 7.09 -5.88
C ARG A 117 15.91 6.69 -5.52
N PHE A 118 14.97 7.63 -5.66
CA PHE A 118 13.54 7.44 -5.41
C PHE A 118 12.75 7.02 -6.66
N LEU A 119 13.29 7.28 -7.85
CA LEU A 119 12.73 6.80 -9.11
C LEU A 119 13.00 5.28 -9.30
N PRO A 120 12.09 4.54 -9.94
CA PRO A 120 12.35 3.16 -10.38
C PRO A 120 13.59 3.09 -11.27
N SER A 121 14.42 2.04 -11.16
CA SER A 121 15.63 1.91 -12.00
C SER A 121 15.35 1.87 -13.51
N ASP A 122 14.13 1.54 -13.90
CA ASP A 122 13.60 1.47 -15.26
C ASP A 122 12.77 2.71 -15.65
N TYR A 123 12.89 3.84 -14.92
CA TYR A 123 12.13 5.08 -15.22
C TYR A 123 12.26 5.56 -16.67
N GLY A 124 13.43 5.37 -17.30
CA GLY A 124 13.63 5.71 -18.72
C GLY A 124 12.78 4.85 -19.68
N GLU A 125 12.55 3.57 -19.36
CA GLU A 125 11.60 2.75 -20.12
C GLU A 125 10.15 3.21 -19.87
N ILE A 126 9.81 3.58 -18.65
CA ILE A 126 8.46 4.05 -18.28
C ILE A 126 8.14 5.35 -19.02
N VAL A 127 9.06 6.32 -19.03
CA VAL A 127 8.91 7.59 -19.77
C VAL A 127 8.84 7.36 -21.28
N SER A 128 9.67 6.47 -21.85
CA SER A 128 9.62 6.19 -23.30
C SER A 128 8.40 5.38 -23.77
N LYS A 129 7.70 4.72 -22.83
CA LYS A 129 6.45 3.97 -23.08
C LYS A 129 5.20 4.72 -22.61
N ALA A 130 5.36 5.93 -22.07
CA ALA A 130 4.25 6.79 -21.71
C ALA A 130 3.49 7.21 -22.98
N SER A 131 2.16 7.26 -22.89
CA SER A 131 1.31 7.73 -23.99
C SER A 131 1.37 9.26 -24.14
N ASP A 132 1.75 9.95 -23.06
CA ASP A 132 1.93 11.39 -22.98
C ASP A 132 3.42 11.75 -22.97
N ASN A 133 3.80 12.83 -23.66
CA ASN A 133 5.15 13.39 -23.59
C ASN A 133 5.37 14.03 -22.21
N LEU A 134 6.07 13.32 -21.32
CA LEU A 134 6.46 13.84 -20.01
C LEU A 134 7.68 14.78 -20.15
N GLU A 135 7.42 16.08 -20.27
CA GLU A 135 8.45 17.12 -20.16
C GLU A 135 8.74 17.42 -18.68
N PHE A 136 10.02 17.47 -18.31
CA PHE A 136 10.48 17.79 -16.96
C PHE A 136 11.87 18.43 -16.99
N SER A 137 12.13 19.32 -16.04
CA SER A 137 13.42 20.03 -15.85
C SER A 137 14.27 19.45 -14.72
N SER A 138 13.70 18.59 -13.87
CA SER A 138 14.40 17.92 -12.75
C SER A 138 13.84 16.52 -12.49
N LYS A 139 14.62 15.66 -11.83
CA LYS A 139 14.18 14.32 -11.40
C LYS A 139 13.13 14.38 -10.30
N LYS A 140 13.09 15.47 -9.52
CA LYS A 140 12.02 15.77 -8.56
C LYS A 140 10.68 16.02 -9.26
N GLU A 141 10.70 16.85 -10.30
CA GLU A 141 9.53 17.12 -11.13
C GLU A 141 9.03 15.84 -11.81
N LEU A 142 9.93 15.04 -12.40
CA LEU A 142 9.59 13.72 -12.94
C LEU A 142 8.93 12.82 -11.87
N TYR A 143 9.49 12.72 -10.66
CA TYR A 143 8.88 11.94 -9.59
C TYR A 143 7.46 12.43 -9.25
N LEU A 144 7.23 13.74 -9.20
CA LEU A 144 5.92 14.33 -8.94
C LEU A 144 4.92 14.09 -10.08
N LEU A 145 5.37 14.14 -11.34
CA LEU A 145 4.55 13.76 -12.50
C LEU A 145 4.14 12.30 -12.43
N LEU A 146 5.10 11.40 -12.13
CA LEU A 146 4.87 9.96 -11.95
C LEU A 146 4.05 9.60 -10.70
N CYS A 147 3.80 10.53 -9.77
CA CYS A 147 2.80 10.35 -8.70
C CYS A 147 1.36 10.46 -9.21
N ASN A 148 1.14 10.96 -10.43
CA ASN A 148 -0.14 10.92 -11.10
C ASN A 148 -0.23 9.66 -11.98
N PRO A 149 -1.44 9.15 -12.30
CA PRO A 149 -1.58 7.99 -13.18
C PRO A 149 -1.11 8.34 -14.60
N VAL A 150 -0.12 7.61 -15.11
CA VAL A 150 0.40 7.71 -16.49
C VAL A 150 0.02 6.44 -17.25
N LEU A 151 -0.46 6.57 -18.49
CA LEU A 151 -0.77 5.42 -19.35
C LEU A 151 0.48 4.90 -20.06
N VAL A 152 0.75 3.60 -19.90
CA VAL A 152 1.89 2.89 -20.47
C VAL A 152 1.45 1.61 -21.18
N ALA A 153 2.36 1.00 -21.95
CA ALA A 153 2.11 -0.23 -22.72
C ALA A 153 0.89 -0.09 -23.65
N ASP A 154 0.98 0.86 -24.60
CA ASP A 154 -0.07 1.18 -25.57
C ASP A 154 -1.42 1.51 -24.93
N GLY A 155 -1.40 2.18 -23.77
CA GLY A 155 -2.59 2.55 -23.00
C GLY A 155 -3.27 1.39 -22.26
N LYS A 156 -2.68 0.19 -22.23
CA LYS A 156 -3.28 -1.00 -21.58
C LYS A 156 -2.97 -1.10 -20.09
N MET A 157 -2.00 -0.34 -19.59
CA MET A 157 -1.62 -0.29 -18.19
C MET A 157 -1.54 1.15 -17.71
N SER A 158 -1.93 1.41 -16.47
CA SER A 158 -1.70 2.68 -15.79
C SER A 158 -0.63 2.51 -14.73
N PHE A 159 0.42 3.32 -14.80
CA PHE A 159 1.53 3.37 -13.84
C PHE A 159 1.35 4.55 -12.90
N LYS A 160 1.71 4.37 -11.62
CA LYS A 160 1.77 5.46 -10.63
C LYS A 160 2.77 5.15 -9.51
N LEU A 161 3.43 6.17 -8.98
CA LEU A 161 4.20 6.11 -7.74
C LEU A 161 3.34 6.49 -6.52
N GLU A 162 3.50 5.73 -5.43
CA GLU A 162 2.99 6.09 -4.11
C GLU A 162 3.82 7.28 -3.58
N ARG A 163 3.21 8.48 -3.58
CA ARG A 163 3.88 9.76 -3.31
C ARG A 163 4.78 9.78 -2.07
N SER A 164 4.39 9.08 -1.01
CA SER A 164 5.10 9.04 0.28
C SER A 164 6.31 8.11 0.30
N THR A 165 6.27 6.99 -0.45
CA THR A 165 7.25 5.89 -0.33
C THR A 165 8.09 5.67 -1.59
N GLY A 166 7.66 6.17 -2.75
CA GLY A 166 8.26 5.86 -4.05
C GLY A 166 7.94 4.45 -4.57
N ARG A 167 7.02 3.72 -3.92
CA ARG A 167 6.62 2.38 -4.37
C ARG A 167 5.71 2.44 -5.59
N ILE A 168 5.89 1.48 -6.49
CA ILE A 168 5.13 1.38 -7.73
C ILE A 168 3.73 0.83 -7.45
N SER A 169 2.71 1.44 -8.05
CA SER A 169 1.36 0.91 -8.25
C SER A 169 1.08 0.75 -9.74
N TYR A 170 0.38 -0.32 -10.12
CA TYR A 170 -0.05 -0.57 -11.50
C TYR A 170 -1.53 -0.90 -11.56
N ILE A 171 -2.21 -0.47 -12.62
CA ILE A 171 -3.55 -0.92 -12.98
C ILE A 171 -3.48 -1.59 -14.35
N LEU A 172 -3.88 -2.86 -14.42
CA LEU A 172 -4.08 -3.60 -15.67
C LEU A 172 -5.47 -3.25 -16.21
N SER A 173 -5.59 -2.66 -17.40
CA SER A 173 -6.90 -2.39 -18.02
C SER A 173 -7.65 -3.69 -18.34
N ALA A 174 -8.98 -3.62 -18.50
CA ALA A 174 -9.79 -4.73 -18.95
C ALA A 174 -9.31 -5.35 -20.28
N ARG A 175 -8.65 -4.57 -21.15
CA ARG A 175 -8.02 -5.05 -22.40
C ARG A 175 -6.75 -5.89 -22.18
N GLU A 176 -6.10 -5.76 -21.02
CA GLU A 176 -4.95 -6.59 -20.60
C GLU A 176 -5.38 -7.80 -19.75
N LEU A 177 -6.66 -7.88 -19.36
CA LEU A 177 -7.22 -9.02 -18.65
C LEU A 177 -7.67 -10.14 -19.60
N SER A 178 -7.49 -11.38 -19.17
CA SER A 178 -8.07 -12.55 -19.83
C SER A 178 -9.50 -12.77 -19.32
N ILE A 179 -10.47 -12.19 -20.03
CA ILE A 179 -11.90 -12.28 -19.74
C ILE A 179 -12.57 -13.29 -20.69
N THR A 180 -13.24 -14.30 -20.14
CA THR A 180 -13.87 -15.38 -20.94
C THR A 180 -14.99 -14.83 -21.84
N TRP A 181 -14.95 -15.20 -23.12
CA TRP A 181 -15.83 -14.73 -24.21
C TRP A 181 -15.86 -13.22 -24.47
N SER A 182 -14.88 -12.45 -23.99
CA SER A 182 -14.84 -10.98 -24.14
C SER A 182 -14.79 -10.45 -25.57
N ASN A 183 -14.42 -11.28 -26.55
CA ASN A 183 -14.47 -10.93 -27.98
C ASN A 183 -15.85 -11.15 -28.62
N ASP A 184 -16.80 -11.78 -27.91
CA ASP A 184 -18.14 -12.05 -28.42
C ASP A 184 -19.10 -10.91 -28.03
N PRO A 185 -19.63 -10.15 -29.01
CA PRO A 185 -20.53 -9.03 -28.75
C PRO A 185 -21.90 -9.44 -28.19
N MET A 186 -22.24 -10.74 -28.16
CA MET A 186 -23.43 -11.26 -27.49
C MET A 186 -23.28 -11.18 -25.96
N TYR A 187 -22.07 -11.42 -25.44
CA TYR A 187 -21.80 -11.52 -24.01
C TYR A 187 -21.18 -10.26 -23.41
N TRP A 188 -20.36 -9.54 -24.18
CA TRP A 188 -19.64 -8.36 -23.72
C TRP A 188 -19.80 -7.18 -24.68
N VAL A 189 -19.67 -5.96 -24.16
CA VAL A 189 -19.56 -4.72 -24.93
C VAL A 189 -18.35 -3.96 -24.45
N TRP A 190 -17.47 -3.63 -25.39
CA TRP A 190 -16.39 -2.66 -25.16
C TRP A 190 -16.93 -1.26 -25.42
N LYS A 191 -16.74 -0.36 -24.47
CA LYS A 191 -17.20 1.03 -24.57
C LYS A 191 -16.23 1.97 -23.88
N SER A 192 -16.18 3.22 -24.34
CA SER A 192 -15.55 4.31 -23.59
C SER A 192 -16.54 4.89 -22.57
N ILE A 193 -16.05 5.29 -21.40
CA ILE A 193 -16.82 6.05 -20.39
C ILE A 193 -15.95 7.18 -19.82
N PRO A 194 -16.51 8.37 -19.51
CA PRO A 194 -15.70 9.52 -19.10
C PRO A 194 -14.94 9.35 -17.78
N GLU A 195 -15.39 8.46 -16.90
CA GLU A 195 -14.77 8.23 -15.59
C GLU A 195 -13.70 7.12 -15.61
N SER A 196 -13.44 6.50 -16.76
CA SER A 196 -12.37 5.52 -16.93
C SER A 196 -11.05 6.21 -17.28
N ARG A 197 -9.95 5.74 -16.70
CA ARG A 197 -8.60 6.15 -17.12
C ARG A 197 -8.15 5.48 -18.42
N PHE A 198 -8.84 4.43 -18.86
CA PHE A 198 -8.56 3.69 -20.08
C PHE A 198 -9.58 4.01 -21.18
N ALA A 199 -9.14 3.93 -22.45
CA ALA A 199 -9.98 4.22 -23.61
C ALA A 199 -11.25 3.36 -23.68
N GLU A 200 -11.18 2.11 -23.22
CA GLU A 200 -12.30 1.16 -23.22
C GLU A 200 -12.39 0.37 -21.90
N VAL A 201 -13.62 0.14 -21.46
CA VAL A 201 -14.00 -0.77 -20.37
C VAL A 201 -14.89 -1.89 -20.89
N ALA A 202 -14.92 -3.02 -20.19
CA ALA A 202 -15.73 -4.17 -20.57
C ALA A 202 -17.06 -4.19 -19.79
N GLU A 203 -18.20 -3.98 -20.48
CA GLU A 203 -19.55 -4.17 -19.93
C GLU A 203 -20.07 -5.58 -20.25
N LEU A 204 -20.45 -6.30 -19.20
CA LEU A 204 -21.09 -7.60 -19.28
C LEU A 204 -22.58 -7.46 -19.63
N LYS A 205 -23.01 -8.03 -20.77
CA LYS A 205 -24.42 -8.13 -21.13
C LYS A 205 -25.15 -9.16 -20.29
N THR A 206 -24.92 -10.45 -20.58
CA THR A 206 -25.61 -11.58 -19.96
C THR A 206 -24.76 -12.85 -20.11
N VAL A 207 -24.25 -13.44 -19.02
CA VAL A 207 -23.57 -14.75 -19.04
C VAL A 207 -23.98 -15.63 -17.86
N SER A 208 -23.85 -16.96 -18.01
CA SER A 208 -23.88 -17.90 -16.89
C SER A 208 -22.49 -18.18 -16.31
N TRP A 209 -21.45 -18.14 -17.15
CA TRP A 209 -20.05 -18.35 -16.81
C TRP A 209 -19.33 -17.00 -16.79
N LEU A 210 -18.92 -16.53 -15.62
CA LEU A 210 -18.11 -15.32 -15.47
C LEU A 210 -16.71 -15.71 -14.97
N GLU A 211 -15.69 -15.23 -15.68
CA GLU A 211 -14.30 -15.57 -15.39
C GLU A 211 -13.39 -14.46 -15.92
N ILE A 212 -12.64 -13.86 -14.99
CA ILE A 212 -11.75 -12.72 -15.22
C ILE A 212 -10.40 -13.09 -14.59
N HIS A 213 -9.33 -13.08 -15.39
CA HIS A 213 -7.96 -13.33 -14.92
C HIS A 213 -7.04 -12.14 -15.26
N GLY A 214 -6.26 -11.71 -14.27
CA GLY A 214 -5.14 -10.79 -14.44
C GLY A 214 -3.81 -11.51 -14.22
N LYS A 215 -2.76 -11.06 -14.90
CA LYS A 215 -1.41 -11.60 -14.76
C LYS A 215 -0.38 -10.49 -14.90
N ILE A 216 0.55 -10.39 -13.95
CA ILE A 216 1.69 -9.46 -14.00
C ILE A 216 2.97 -10.16 -13.57
N ARG A 217 4.14 -9.63 -13.95
CA ARG A 217 5.44 -10.14 -13.49
C ARG A 217 5.87 -9.39 -12.23
N SER A 218 6.24 -10.10 -11.18
CA SER A 218 6.61 -9.50 -9.89
C SER A 218 7.81 -8.55 -9.99
N LYS A 219 8.69 -8.74 -10.98
CA LYS A 219 9.84 -7.85 -11.23
C LYS A 219 9.50 -6.43 -11.66
N THR A 220 8.27 -6.15 -12.12
CA THR A 220 7.84 -4.77 -12.46
C THR A 220 7.32 -4.04 -11.23
N LEU A 221 7.11 -4.73 -10.11
CA LEU A 221 6.70 -4.17 -8.83
C LEU A 221 7.93 -3.89 -7.96
N THR A 222 7.81 -2.93 -7.05
CA THR A 222 8.88 -2.64 -6.08
C THR A 222 9.17 -3.88 -5.23
N PRO A 223 10.42 -4.34 -5.10
CA PRO A 223 10.76 -5.50 -4.29
C PRO A 223 10.59 -5.22 -2.79
N ASN A 224 10.62 -6.29 -2.00
CA ASN A 224 10.49 -6.29 -0.54
C ASN A 224 9.27 -5.51 -0.02
N THR A 225 8.16 -5.55 -0.77
CA THR A 225 6.94 -4.76 -0.54
C THR A 225 5.70 -5.66 -0.52
N ARG A 226 4.76 -5.43 0.41
CA ARG A 226 3.46 -6.10 0.41
C ARG A 226 2.52 -5.38 -0.55
N TYR A 227 1.78 -6.14 -1.35
CA TYR A 227 0.81 -5.65 -2.33
C TYR A 227 -0.56 -6.24 -2.04
N GLY A 228 -1.61 -5.45 -2.24
CA GLY A 228 -2.98 -5.93 -2.41
C GLY A 228 -3.38 -5.81 -3.88
N ALA A 229 -4.15 -6.78 -4.38
CA ALA A 229 -4.76 -6.73 -5.71
C ALA A 229 -6.25 -6.43 -5.61
N TYR A 230 -6.75 -5.48 -6.39
CA TYR A 230 -8.09 -4.92 -6.30
C TYR A 230 -8.75 -4.89 -7.68
N LEU A 231 -9.85 -5.63 -7.88
CA LEU A 231 -10.63 -5.55 -9.11
C LEU A 231 -11.46 -4.25 -9.09
N LEU A 232 -11.29 -3.41 -10.10
CA LEU A 232 -11.98 -2.13 -10.28
C LEU A 232 -13.20 -2.31 -11.19
N LEU A 233 -14.39 -2.00 -10.67
CA LEU A 233 -15.65 -2.27 -11.34
C LEU A 233 -16.76 -1.25 -11.03
N LYS A 234 -17.78 -1.22 -11.88
CA LYS A 234 -19.05 -0.52 -11.69
C LYS A 234 -20.21 -1.48 -11.92
N ILE A 235 -21.36 -1.20 -11.31
CA ILE A 235 -22.60 -1.96 -11.48
C ILE A 235 -23.62 -1.02 -12.11
N THR A 236 -24.24 -1.43 -13.21
CA THR A 236 -25.32 -0.66 -13.84
C THR A 236 -26.65 -0.82 -13.09
N ASP A 237 -27.56 0.15 -13.21
CA ASP A 237 -28.89 0.08 -12.58
C ASP A 237 -29.69 -1.14 -13.03
N ARG A 238 -29.45 -1.61 -14.27
CA ARG A 238 -30.08 -2.79 -14.88
C ARG A 238 -29.39 -4.11 -14.53
N ALA A 239 -28.40 -4.10 -13.64
CA ALA A 239 -27.66 -5.31 -13.26
C ALA A 239 -28.51 -6.31 -12.48
N PHE A 240 -28.30 -7.59 -12.79
CA PHE A 240 -29.04 -8.74 -12.26
C PHE A 240 -28.11 -9.94 -12.04
N GLY A 241 -28.45 -10.81 -11.09
CA GLY A 241 -27.79 -12.10 -10.89
C GLY A 241 -26.41 -12.06 -10.22
N LEU A 242 -25.89 -10.87 -9.89
CA LEU A 242 -24.59 -10.62 -9.24
C LEU A 242 -24.64 -10.72 -7.70
N ASP A 243 -25.82 -10.94 -7.15
CA ASP A 243 -26.21 -10.95 -5.73
C ASP A 243 -26.61 -12.36 -5.22
N LEU A 244 -26.80 -13.32 -6.13
CA LEU A 244 -27.37 -14.65 -5.82
C LEU A 244 -26.38 -15.62 -5.17
N ILE A 245 -25.11 -15.58 -5.59
CA ILE A 245 -23.99 -16.31 -4.97
C ILE A 245 -22.77 -15.40 -4.87
N PRO A 246 -21.84 -15.67 -3.94
CA PRO A 246 -20.54 -15.04 -4.01
C PRO A 246 -19.75 -15.53 -5.22
N SER A 247 -18.94 -14.65 -5.78
CA SER A 247 -17.86 -14.96 -6.71
C SER A 247 -16.64 -15.48 -5.94
N GLU A 248 -15.95 -16.47 -6.50
CA GLU A 248 -14.67 -16.98 -6.00
C GLU A 248 -13.55 -16.05 -6.49
N ILE A 249 -12.77 -15.52 -5.55
CA ILE A 249 -11.60 -14.68 -5.82
C ILE A 249 -10.33 -15.45 -5.47
N SER A 250 -9.26 -15.24 -6.22
CA SER A 250 -8.00 -15.91 -5.93
C SER A 250 -6.76 -15.09 -6.31
N LEU A 251 -5.65 -15.38 -5.62
CA LEU A 251 -4.34 -14.82 -5.90
C LEU A 251 -3.26 -15.89 -5.74
N GLU A 252 -2.34 -15.97 -6.70
CA GLU A 252 -1.28 -16.99 -6.76
C GLU A 252 0.04 -16.34 -7.20
N VAL A 253 1.15 -16.68 -6.55
CA VAL A 253 2.48 -16.14 -6.87
C VAL A 253 3.45 -17.26 -7.25
N GLY A 254 3.88 -17.27 -8.51
CA GLY A 254 4.72 -18.32 -9.09
C GLY A 254 4.00 -19.66 -9.11
N ASN A 255 4.61 -20.67 -8.47
CA ASN A 255 4.02 -21.98 -8.20
C ASN A 255 3.75 -22.17 -6.69
N GLY A 256 3.55 -21.06 -5.96
CA GLY A 256 3.34 -21.08 -4.50
C GLY A 256 1.93 -21.47 -4.10
N ALA A 257 1.62 -21.32 -2.80
CA ALA A 257 0.26 -21.48 -2.31
C ALA A 257 -0.69 -20.47 -2.97
N LYS A 258 -1.84 -20.96 -3.42
CA LYS A 258 -2.92 -20.15 -3.97
C LYS A 258 -3.83 -19.69 -2.83
N PHE A 259 -3.97 -18.38 -2.66
CA PHE A 259 -5.01 -17.79 -1.83
C PHE A 259 -6.36 -17.87 -2.55
N THR A 260 -7.41 -18.28 -1.85
CA THR A 260 -8.79 -18.33 -2.37
C THR A 260 -9.75 -17.83 -1.31
N ASN A 261 -10.70 -16.97 -1.68
CA ASN A 261 -11.75 -16.44 -0.80
C ASN A 261 -13.02 -16.15 -1.62
N THR A 262 -14.06 -15.60 -1.00
CA THR A 262 -15.31 -15.16 -1.65
C THR A 262 -15.51 -13.65 -1.58
N ALA A 263 -16.23 -13.13 -2.58
CA ALA A 263 -16.76 -11.76 -2.57
C ALA A 263 -18.15 -11.71 -3.23
N TYR A 264 -19.09 -10.91 -2.72
CA TYR A 264 -20.33 -10.62 -3.44
C TYR A 264 -20.11 -9.47 -4.40
N LEU A 265 -20.60 -9.57 -5.65
CA LEU A 265 -20.45 -8.52 -6.66
C LEU A 265 -21.43 -7.34 -6.49
N ARG A 266 -22.36 -7.40 -5.52
CA ARG A 266 -23.33 -6.33 -5.23
C ARG A 266 -23.58 -6.21 -3.73
N SER A 267 -23.63 -4.98 -3.21
CA SER A 267 -24.08 -4.71 -1.84
C SER A 267 -25.55 -5.10 -1.68
N GLN A 268 -25.86 -5.89 -0.65
CA GLN A 268 -27.20 -6.46 -0.45
C GLN A 268 -28.08 -5.47 0.33
N ASP A 269 -29.02 -4.82 -0.34
CA ASP A 269 -30.08 -4.05 0.34
C ASP A 269 -30.92 -4.99 1.21
N SER A 270 -30.84 -4.81 2.52
CA SER A 270 -31.57 -5.56 3.55
C SER A 270 -33.07 -5.75 3.28
N LYS A 271 -33.72 -4.82 2.57
CA LYS A 271 -35.15 -4.93 2.21
C LYS A 271 -35.39 -5.88 1.04
N LYS A 272 -34.55 -5.82 0.00
CA LYS A 272 -34.54 -6.81 -1.09
C LYS A 272 -34.17 -8.20 -0.56
N GLN A 273 -33.13 -8.27 0.27
CA GLN A 273 -32.62 -9.49 0.88
C GLN A 273 -33.75 -10.28 1.56
N ARG A 274 -34.53 -9.64 2.44
CA ARG A 274 -35.68 -10.28 3.11
C ARG A 274 -36.75 -10.78 2.14
N MET A 275 -37.00 -10.06 1.05
CA MET A 275 -38.00 -10.47 0.05
C MET A 275 -37.49 -11.65 -0.79
N GLU A 276 -36.24 -11.59 -1.24
CA GLU A 276 -35.59 -12.65 -2.01
C GLU A 276 -35.37 -13.93 -1.21
N ASP A 277 -35.04 -13.82 0.08
CA ASP A 277 -34.89 -14.98 0.96
C ASP A 277 -36.25 -15.67 1.22
N LEU A 278 -37.36 -14.91 1.24
CA LEU A 278 -38.72 -15.47 1.36
C LEU A 278 -39.17 -16.22 0.09
N PHE A 279 -38.87 -15.71 -1.11
CA PHE A 279 -39.32 -16.32 -2.37
C PHE A 279 -38.33 -17.33 -2.98
N TYR A 280 -37.02 -17.16 -2.72
CA TYR A 280 -35.95 -17.91 -3.36
C TYR A 280 -34.91 -18.48 -2.37
N GLY A 281 -35.14 -18.38 -1.05
CA GLY A 281 -34.18 -18.81 -0.01
C GLY A 281 -33.65 -20.24 -0.20
N ASN A 282 -34.53 -21.21 -0.47
CA ASN A 282 -34.13 -22.60 -0.74
C ASN A 282 -33.15 -22.72 -1.92
N ARG A 283 -33.40 -21.95 -3.01
CA ARG A 283 -32.52 -21.93 -4.19
C ARG A 283 -31.20 -21.23 -3.86
N LYS A 284 -31.24 -20.10 -3.16
CA LYS A 284 -30.06 -19.34 -2.73
C LYS A 284 -29.15 -20.20 -1.82
N GLN A 285 -29.73 -20.91 -0.86
CA GLN A 285 -29.00 -21.84 0.03
C GLN A 285 -28.37 -23.02 -0.75
N MET A 286 -29.12 -23.63 -1.68
CA MET A 286 -28.62 -24.70 -2.56
C MET A 286 -27.54 -24.25 -3.56
N LEU A 287 -27.53 -22.96 -3.94
CA LEU A 287 -26.48 -22.39 -4.78
C LEU A 287 -25.25 -21.99 -3.96
N LYS A 288 -25.42 -21.44 -2.75
CA LYS A 288 -24.32 -21.12 -1.82
C LYS A 288 -23.50 -22.34 -1.44
N SER A 289 -24.12 -23.50 -1.19
CA SER A 289 -23.40 -24.74 -0.84
C SER A 289 -22.51 -25.31 -1.95
N ARG A 290 -22.50 -24.71 -3.15
CA ARG A 290 -21.59 -25.06 -4.25
C ARG A 290 -20.31 -24.21 -4.25
N VAL A 291 -20.31 -23.10 -3.54
CA VAL A 291 -19.19 -22.16 -3.44
C VAL A 291 -18.42 -22.44 -2.15
N ILE A 292 -17.13 -22.13 -2.13
CA ILE A 292 -16.31 -22.22 -0.90
C ILE A 292 -16.86 -21.21 0.11
N GLU A 293 -17.05 -21.58 1.38
CA GLU A 293 -17.31 -20.62 2.44
C GLU A 293 -16.04 -19.79 2.70
N GLY A 294 -16.11 -18.48 2.48
CA GLY A 294 -15.04 -17.53 2.72
C GLY A 294 -15.48 -16.40 3.66
N GLU A 295 -14.62 -15.40 3.82
CA GLU A 295 -14.87 -14.23 4.69
C GLU A 295 -15.83 -13.20 4.06
N ASP A 296 -16.46 -13.53 2.92
CA ASP A 296 -17.48 -12.73 2.22
C ASP A 296 -17.07 -11.26 2.04
N ARG A 297 -15.98 -11.03 1.30
CA ARG A 297 -15.45 -9.69 1.01
C ARG A 297 -16.51 -8.83 0.32
N VAL A 298 -16.61 -7.58 0.77
CA VAL A 298 -17.62 -6.60 0.35
C VAL A 298 -16.99 -5.61 -0.64
N LEU A 299 -17.78 -5.09 -1.59
CA LEU A 299 -17.36 -3.93 -2.40
C LEU A 299 -17.14 -2.72 -1.52
N SER A 300 -16.03 -2.02 -1.75
CA SER A 300 -15.80 -0.68 -1.22
C SER A 300 -15.98 0.33 -2.35
N GLU A 301 -16.71 1.42 -2.08
CA GLU A 301 -16.78 2.57 -2.98
C GLU A 301 -15.53 3.44 -2.83
N ARG A 302 -15.06 4.01 -3.94
CA ARG A 302 -13.85 4.84 -4.01
C ARG A 302 -14.21 6.30 -4.30
N GLU A 303 -13.30 7.20 -3.97
CA GLU A 303 -13.44 8.64 -4.25
C GLU A 303 -13.51 8.97 -5.76
N ASP A 304 -13.02 8.08 -6.64
CA ASP A 304 -13.12 8.21 -8.11
C ASP A 304 -14.43 7.63 -8.70
N GLY A 305 -15.39 7.25 -7.85
CA GLY A 305 -16.69 6.72 -8.24
C GLY A 305 -16.64 5.29 -8.81
N TRP A 306 -15.49 4.63 -8.76
CA TRP A 306 -15.38 3.18 -8.98
C TRP A 306 -15.64 2.42 -7.69
N MET A 307 -15.97 1.13 -7.80
CA MET A 307 -15.99 0.20 -6.68
C MET A 307 -14.81 -0.77 -6.80
N GLU A 308 -14.27 -1.20 -5.67
CA GLU A 308 -13.16 -2.15 -5.61
C GLU A 308 -13.49 -3.40 -4.78
N ILE A 309 -12.94 -4.54 -5.20
CA ILE A 309 -12.94 -5.80 -4.45
C ILE A 309 -11.49 -6.27 -4.30
N GLU A 310 -11.03 -6.47 -3.06
CA GLU A 310 -9.70 -7.05 -2.83
C GLU A 310 -9.69 -8.55 -3.18
N LEU A 311 -8.98 -8.91 -4.25
CA LEU A 311 -8.79 -10.30 -4.72
C LEU A 311 -7.83 -11.10 -3.82
N GLY A 312 -6.95 -10.41 -3.12
CA GLY A 312 -5.97 -10.99 -2.19
C GLY A 312 -4.78 -10.07 -1.96
N GLU A 313 -3.82 -10.55 -1.17
CA GLU A 313 -2.55 -9.88 -0.93
C GLU A 313 -1.35 -10.83 -1.03
N PHE A 314 -0.18 -10.28 -1.31
CA PHE A 314 1.07 -11.03 -1.37
C PHE A 314 2.26 -10.15 -0.99
N PHE A 315 3.39 -10.79 -0.68
CA PHE A 315 4.67 -10.13 -0.50
C PHE A 315 5.52 -10.30 -1.76
N ASN A 316 5.88 -9.18 -2.41
CA ASN A 316 6.85 -9.18 -3.49
C ASN A 316 8.25 -9.27 -2.88
N GLY A 317 8.82 -10.48 -2.82
CA GLY A 317 10.22 -10.69 -2.43
C GLY A 317 11.18 -10.49 -3.60
N GLU A 318 12.35 -11.12 -3.51
CA GLU A 318 13.34 -11.10 -4.60
C GLU A 318 13.03 -12.17 -5.68
N GLY A 319 13.27 -11.81 -6.95
CA GLY A 319 13.09 -12.67 -8.14
C GLY A 319 11.89 -12.32 -9.04
N ASP A 320 11.89 -12.86 -10.27
CA ASP A 320 10.78 -12.72 -11.24
C ASP A 320 9.81 -13.92 -11.12
N LYS A 321 8.59 -13.67 -10.65
CA LYS A 321 7.50 -14.64 -10.52
C LYS A 321 6.25 -14.08 -11.18
N ALA A 322 5.46 -14.93 -11.84
CA ALA A 322 4.14 -14.52 -12.31
C ALA A 322 3.18 -14.38 -11.10
N VAL A 323 2.60 -13.21 -10.91
CA VAL A 323 1.45 -13.01 -10.03
C VAL A 323 0.20 -13.21 -10.89
N LYS A 324 -0.68 -14.11 -10.48
CA LYS A 324 -1.99 -14.36 -11.10
C LYS A 324 -3.07 -13.91 -10.12
N MET A 325 -4.09 -13.22 -10.61
CA MET A 325 -5.27 -12.85 -9.83
C MET A 325 -6.51 -13.24 -10.62
N SER A 326 -7.59 -13.68 -9.96
CA SER A 326 -8.83 -14.02 -10.64
C SER A 326 -10.08 -13.66 -9.85
N LEU A 327 -11.17 -13.43 -10.58
CA LEU A 327 -12.54 -13.49 -10.08
C LEU A 327 -13.34 -14.44 -10.98
N MET A 328 -14.05 -15.39 -10.36
CA MET A 328 -14.75 -16.48 -11.04
C MET A 328 -16.13 -16.72 -10.43
N GLU A 329 -17.15 -16.84 -11.28
CA GLU A 329 -18.50 -17.19 -10.87
C GLU A 329 -19.08 -18.18 -11.89
N VAL A 330 -18.64 -19.44 -11.78
CA VAL A 330 -18.91 -20.50 -12.76
C VAL A 330 -19.85 -21.61 -12.25
N LYS A 331 -20.04 -21.72 -10.92
CA LYS A 331 -20.72 -22.86 -10.27
C LYS A 331 -22.23 -22.71 -10.09
N GLY A 332 -22.75 -21.49 -10.18
CA GLY A 332 -24.17 -21.20 -9.95
C GLY A 332 -25.07 -21.39 -11.18
N HIS A 333 -24.50 -21.23 -12.39
CA HIS A 333 -25.19 -21.26 -13.68
C HIS A 333 -26.35 -20.26 -13.88
N GLN A 334 -26.66 -19.39 -12.91
CA GLN A 334 -27.57 -18.26 -13.13
C GLN A 334 -27.02 -17.31 -14.20
N LEU A 335 -27.91 -16.75 -15.01
CA LEU A 335 -27.59 -15.60 -15.87
C LEU A 335 -27.34 -14.37 -14.99
N LYS A 336 -26.26 -13.65 -15.29
CA LYS A 336 -25.91 -12.38 -14.66
C LYS A 336 -25.47 -11.36 -15.70
N GLY A 337 -25.63 -10.07 -15.39
CA GLY A 337 -25.39 -8.99 -16.33
C GLY A 337 -25.26 -7.63 -15.68
N GLY A 338 -24.77 -6.65 -16.43
CA GLY A 338 -24.66 -5.25 -15.99
C GLY A 338 -23.43 -4.93 -15.14
N LEU A 339 -22.41 -5.79 -15.13
CA LEU A 339 -21.09 -5.53 -14.53
C LEU A 339 -20.21 -4.78 -15.55
N ILE A 340 -19.56 -3.68 -15.14
CA ILE A 340 -18.56 -2.98 -15.93
C ILE A 340 -17.20 -3.16 -15.25
N VAL A 341 -16.18 -3.59 -15.99
CA VAL A 341 -14.82 -3.81 -15.48
C VAL A 341 -13.87 -2.75 -16.06
N GLU A 342 -13.20 -1.97 -15.21
CA GLU A 342 -12.09 -1.09 -15.63
C GLU A 342 -10.79 -1.89 -15.73
N GLY A 343 -10.49 -2.72 -14.73
CA GLY A 343 -9.17 -3.34 -14.61
C GLY A 343 -8.89 -3.98 -13.24
N ILE A 344 -7.64 -4.35 -13.00
CA ILE A 344 -7.15 -4.78 -11.68
C ILE A 344 -5.97 -3.92 -11.26
N GLU A 345 -6.09 -3.25 -10.11
CA GLU A 345 -5.04 -2.47 -9.46
C GLU A 345 -4.19 -3.34 -8.53
N LEU A 346 -2.86 -3.23 -8.62
CA LEU A 346 -1.91 -3.75 -7.65
C LEU A 346 -1.26 -2.56 -6.93
N ARG A 347 -1.73 -2.28 -5.70
CA ARG A 347 -1.21 -1.19 -4.87
C ARG A 347 -0.41 -1.73 -3.67
N PRO A 348 0.65 -1.02 -3.24
CA PRO A 348 1.32 -1.32 -1.98
C PRO A 348 0.35 -1.30 -0.79
N LYS A 349 0.56 -2.19 0.18
CA LYS A 349 0.00 -2.08 1.53
C LYS A 349 1.09 -1.55 2.47
N SER A 350 0.74 -0.54 3.26
CA SER A 350 1.58 0.11 4.28
C SER A 350 1.69 -0.74 5.54
#